data_AF-A0A7R9W6B3-F1
#
_entry.id   AF-A0A7R9W6B3-F1
#
_cell.length_a   1.000
_cell.length_b   1.000
_cell.length_c   1.000
_cell.angle_alpha   90.00
_cell.angle_beta   90.00
_cell.angle_gamma   90.00
#
_symmetry.space_group_name_H-M   'P 1'
#
loop_
_entity.id
_entity.type
_entity.pdbx_description
1 polymer ?
#
loop_
_entity_poly.entity_id
_entity_poly.type
_entity_poly.pdbx_seq_one_letter_code
_entity_poly.pdbx_strand_id
1 'polypeptide(L)'
;MESGFRAVGADSGTVSEVPTQLYHIRKAAGTKKPISHVVVPKAASLNTGDAFVLTTTSTIYTWYGEECSPFEKNKAVEIATALNAARYGHGEFIVDVGDDVPEFWEALGGGSIADVLPAESVTDVKEMPPSMFILQDEDSQLKVISVDVDKKNLDPTGVCMVDVGTDIIVWIGTDATSREQSQAMASVASYLKSQNREKNTRVARILQGQERRARKVWKKAFP
;
A
#
# COMPACT_ATOMS: atom_id res chain seq x y z
N MET A 1 -46.79 -17.86 -28.24
CA MET A 1 -46.26 -16.67 -27.55
C MET A 1 -45.47 -17.18 -26.36
N GLU A 2 -44.19 -17.46 -26.56
CA GLU A 2 -43.27 -17.86 -25.49
C GLU A 2 -42.58 -16.61 -24.97
N SER A 3 -42.78 -16.35 -23.68
CA SER A 3 -42.26 -15.19 -22.96
C SER A 3 -40.78 -15.41 -22.66
N GLY A 4 -39.90 -14.72 -23.41
CA GLY A 4 -38.45 -14.74 -23.25
C GLY A 4 -37.94 -13.83 -22.13
N PHE A 5 -38.06 -14.27 -20.88
CA PHE A 5 -37.27 -13.71 -19.79
C PHE A 5 -36.06 -14.61 -19.50
N ARG A 6 -34.90 -14.21 -20.02
CA ARG A 6 -33.60 -14.72 -19.56
C ARG A 6 -33.31 -14.10 -18.19
N ALA A 7 -33.26 -14.93 -17.16
CA ALA A 7 -32.70 -14.54 -15.87
C ALA A 7 -31.23 -14.11 -16.08
N VAL A 8 -30.93 -12.85 -15.78
CA VAL A 8 -29.56 -12.38 -15.67
C VAL A 8 -29.05 -12.93 -14.35
N GLY A 9 -28.12 -13.90 -14.43
CA GLY A 9 -27.43 -14.41 -13.25
C GLY A 9 -26.76 -13.23 -12.54
N ALA A 10 -27.01 -13.11 -11.24
CA ALA A 10 -26.33 -12.17 -10.38
C ALA A 10 -24.82 -12.40 -10.54
N ASP A 11 -24.13 -11.42 -11.11
CA ASP A 11 -22.68 -11.35 -11.10
C ASP A 11 -22.29 -11.20 -9.62
N SER A 12 -21.97 -12.33 -8.99
CA SER A 12 -21.36 -12.39 -7.67
C SER A 12 -19.97 -11.81 -7.84
N GLY A 13 -19.89 -10.48 -7.85
CA GLY A 13 -18.64 -9.75 -7.77
C GLY A 13 -17.90 -10.25 -6.54
N THR A 14 -16.89 -11.08 -6.76
CA THR A 14 -15.95 -11.48 -5.73
C THR A 14 -15.34 -10.20 -5.19
N VAL A 15 -15.73 -9.79 -3.97
CA VAL A 15 -15.04 -8.74 -3.26
C VAL A 15 -13.62 -9.25 -3.09
N SER A 16 -12.69 -8.70 -3.88
CA SER A 16 -11.26 -8.94 -3.72
C SER A 16 -10.93 -8.70 -2.25
N GLU A 17 -10.58 -9.75 -1.50
CA GLU A 17 -10.15 -9.60 -0.11
C GLU A 17 -9.03 -8.56 -0.06
N VAL A 18 -9.24 -7.48 0.68
CA VAL A 18 -8.21 -6.46 0.88
C VAL A 18 -7.33 -7.01 2.00
N PRO A 19 -6.05 -7.32 1.75
CA PRO A 19 -5.18 -7.87 2.77
C PRO A 19 -5.08 -6.92 3.95
N THR A 20 -5.06 -7.47 5.17
CA THR A 20 -4.87 -6.68 6.38
C THR A 20 -3.53 -5.95 6.31
N GLN A 21 -3.56 -4.63 6.52
CA GLN A 21 -2.37 -3.80 6.45
C GLN A 21 -2.33 -2.78 7.57
N LEU A 22 -1.15 -2.64 8.16
CA LEU A 22 -0.86 -1.63 9.17
C LEU A 22 0.03 -0.56 8.54
N TYR A 23 -0.46 0.67 8.53
CA TYR A 23 0.30 1.85 8.17
C TYR A 23 0.88 2.46 9.44
N HIS A 24 2.18 2.70 9.44
CA HIS A 24 2.89 3.44 10.47
C HIS A 24 3.11 4.88 10.00
N ILE A 25 2.60 5.84 10.77
CA ILE A 25 2.64 7.28 10.49
C ILE A 25 3.51 7.95 11.53
N ARG A 26 4.59 8.57 11.06
CA ARG A 26 5.59 9.21 11.92
C ARG A 26 6.25 10.39 11.25
N LYS A 27 6.85 11.26 12.05
CA LYS A 27 7.80 12.26 11.57
C LYS A 27 9.15 11.58 11.27
N ALA A 28 9.60 11.68 10.02
CA ALA A 28 10.95 11.28 9.64
C ALA A 28 11.93 12.45 9.77
N ALA A 29 13.18 12.15 10.11
CA ALA A 29 14.24 13.17 10.17
C ALA A 29 14.36 13.88 8.81
N GLY A 30 14.47 15.22 8.84
CA GLY A 30 14.58 16.05 7.63
C GLY A 30 13.25 16.33 6.92
N THR A 31 12.13 15.79 7.38
CA THR A 31 10.81 16.02 6.76
C THR A 31 10.01 17.11 7.49
N LYS A 32 9.25 17.92 6.73
CA LYS A 32 8.33 18.92 7.28
C LYS A 32 6.95 18.36 7.63
N LYS A 33 6.59 17.21 7.06
CA LYS A 33 5.29 16.55 7.20
C LYS A 33 5.50 15.10 7.61
N PRO A 34 4.59 14.49 8.38
CA PRO A 34 4.64 13.07 8.67
C PRO A 34 4.60 12.23 7.39
N ILE A 35 5.38 11.16 7.40
CA ILE A 35 5.40 10.16 6.33
C ILE A 35 4.61 8.92 6.78
N SER A 36 4.27 8.05 5.83
CA SER A 36 3.60 6.79 6.12
C SER A 36 4.23 5.64 5.34
N HIS A 37 4.40 4.49 5.97
CA HIS A 37 4.84 3.25 5.32
C HIS A 37 4.06 2.06 5.89
N VAL A 38 4.10 0.92 5.19
CA VAL A 38 3.41 -0.31 5.64
C VAL A 38 4.37 -1.16 6.47
N VAL A 39 3.87 -1.66 7.60
CA VAL A 39 4.55 -2.56 8.54
C VAL A 39 3.72 -3.83 8.80
N VAL A 40 4.26 -4.83 9.51
CA VAL A 40 3.50 -6.03 9.88
C VAL A 40 2.30 -5.62 10.73
N PRO A 41 1.08 -6.11 10.43
CA PRO A 41 -0.06 -5.91 11.31
C PRO A 41 0.10 -6.83 12.53
N LYS A 42 0.83 -6.35 13.55
CA LYS A 42 1.02 -6.97 14.87
C LYS A 42 1.07 -5.88 15.94
N ALA A 43 0.65 -6.21 17.16
CA ALA A 43 0.75 -5.30 18.30
C ALA A 43 2.20 -4.81 18.54
N ALA A 44 3.19 -5.70 18.39
CA ALA A 44 4.62 -5.38 18.50
C ALA A 44 5.19 -4.49 17.36
N SER A 45 4.36 -4.09 16.39
CA SER A 45 4.72 -3.08 15.38
C SER A 45 4.21 -1.68 15.74
N LEU A 46 3.33 -1.56 16.74
CA LEU A 46 2.87 -0.28 17.28
C LEU A 46 3.92 0.31 18.21
N ASN A 47 3.91 1.64 18.36
CA ASN A 47 4.66 2.31 19.42
C ASN A 47 3.89 3.52 19.98
N THR A 48 4.14 3.88 21.23
CA THR A 48 3.42 4.99 21.91
C THR A 48 3.74 6.38 21.37
N GLY A 49 4.79 6.53 20.55
CA GLY A 49 5.25 7.79 19.97
C GLY A 49 4.56 8.21 18.67
N ASP A 50 3.88 7.28 17.99
CA ASP A 50 3.44 7.46 16.61
C ASP A 50 1.95 7.14 16.40
N ALA A 51 1.43 7.47 15.21
CA ALA A 51 0.06 7.14 14.83
C ALA A 51 0.03 5.98 13.83
N PHE A 52 -1.05 5.19 13.87
CA PHE A 52 -1.19 4.01 13.05
C PHE A 52 -2.58 3.92 12.40
N VAL A 53 -2.64 3.33 11.20
CA VAL A 53 -3.90 2.99 10.53
C VAL A 53 -3.89 1.51 10.20
N LEU A 54 -4.80 0.75 10.81
CA LEU A 54 -5.03 -0.65 10.46
C LEU A 54 -6.20 -0.73 9.50
N THR A 55 -6.05 -1.45 8.40
CA THR A 55 -7.13 -1.69 7.44
C THR A 55 -7.32 -3.17 7.23
N THR A 56 -8.55 -3.66 7.44
CA THR A 56 -9.01 -5.04 7.16
C THR A 56 -10.00 -5.00 6.00
N THR A 57 -10.53 -6.13 5.53
CA THR A 57 -11.57 -6.14 4.48
C THR A 57 -12.78 -5.26 4.81
N SER A 58 -13.23 -5.23 6.07
CA SER A 58 -14.46 -4.55 6.47
C SER A 58 -14.23 -3.25 7.24
N THR A 59 -13.08 -3.07 7.90
CA THR A 59 -12.91 -2.00 8.88
C THR A 59 -11.58 -1.27 8.71
N ILE A 60 -11.59 0.02 8.98
CA ILE A 60 -10.42 0.88 9.07
C ILE A 60 -10.37 1.43 10.49
N TYR A 61 -9.26 1.22 11.17
CA TYR A 61 -9.02 1.71 12.53
C TYR A 61 -7.91 2.75 12.48
N THR A 62 -8.04 3.85 13.22
CA THR A 62 -6.87 4.65 13.63
C THR A 62 -6.55 4.34 15.08
N TRP A 63 -5.28 4.12 15.37
CA TRP A 63 -4.76 3.98 16.73
C TRP A 63 -3.71 5.07 16.94
N TYR A 64 -3.79 5.76 18.08
CA TYR A 64 -2.90 6.88 18.40
C TYR A 64 -2.06 6.53 19.62
N GLY A 65 -0.74 6.51 19.44
CA GLY A 65 0.16 6.46 20.56
C GLY A 65 -0.05 7.65 21.50
N GLU A 66 0.13 7.43 22.79
CA GLU A 66 -0.05 8.45 23.83
C GLU A 66 0.75 9.73 23.55
N GLU A 67 1.95 9.59 22.96
CA GLU A 67 2.88 10.66 22.67
C GLU A 67 2.83 11.14 21.20
N CYS A 68 1.93 10.60 20.37
CA CYS A 68 1.90 10.96 18.96
C CYS A 68 1.44 12.41 18.71
N SER A 69 2.04 13.04 17.71
CA SER A 69 1.82 14.46 17.41
C SER A 69 0.48 14.70 16.71
N PRO A 70 -0.11 15.92 16.84
CA PRO A 70 -1.30 16.29 16.09
C PRO A 70 -1.14 16.17 14.56
N PHE A 71 0.08 16.35 14.04
CA PHE A 71 0.35 16.19 12.62
C PHE A 71 0.25 14.73 12.17
N GLU A 72 0.74 13.79 12.97
CA GLU A 72 0.63 12.35 12.71
C GLU A 72 -0.83 11.89 12.78
N LYS A 73 -1.59 12.35 13.79
CA LYS A 73 -3.04 12.10 13.88
C LYS A 73 -3.77 12.57 12.62
N ASN A 74 -3.50 13.82 12.19
CA ASN A 74 -4.10 14.38 10.97
C ASN A 74 -3.75 13.55 9.72
N LYS A 75 -2.49 13.11 9.60
CA LYS A 75 -2.06 12.28 8.47
C LYS A 75 -2.69 10.88 8.50
N ALA A 76 -2.86 10.29 9.67
CA ALA A 76 -3.57 9.02 9.84
C ALA A 76 -5.04 9.13 9.40
N VAL A 77 -5.74 10.20 9.80
CA VAL A 77 -7.11 10.47 9.34
C VAL A 77 -7.17 10.69 7.83
N GLU A 78 -6.21 11.41 7.24
CA GLU A 78 -6.11 11.60 5.78
C GLU A 78 -6.01 10.25 5.05
N ILE A 79 -5.13 9.35 5.54
CA ILE A 79 -4.94 8.01 4.97
C ILE A 79 -6.21 7.16 5.14
N ALA A 80 -6.77 7.12 6.34
CA ALA A 80 -7.98 6.35 6.63
C ALA A 80 -9.17 6.81 5.76
N THR A 81 -9.35 8.13 5.61
CA THR A 81 -10.38 8.71 4.73
C THR A 81 -10.16 8.34 3.27
N ALA A 82 -8.91 8.39 2.79
CA ALA A 82 -8.57 8.03 1.42
C ALA A 82 -8.81 6.54 1.12
N LEU A 83 -8.52 5.67 2.10
CA LEU A 83 -8.81 4.23 2.07
C LEU A 83 -10.32 3.97 2.06
N ASN A 84 -11.08 4.60 2.95
CA ASN A 84 -12.53 4.45 3.00
C ASN A 84 -13.20 4.91 1.69
N ALA A 85 -12.76 6.06 1.16
CA ALA A 85 -13.21 6.55 -0.14
C ALA A 85 -12.80 5.64 -1.31
N ALA A 86 -11.75 4.83 -1.18
CA ALA A 86 -11.38 3.84 -2.20
C ALA A 86 -12.31 2.62 -2.18
N ARG A 87 -13.00 2.38 -1.06
CA ARG A 87 -14.05 1.36 -0.91
C ARG A 87 -15.43 1.90 -1.25
N TYR A 88 -15.54 3.08 -1.85
CA TYR A 88 -16.82 3.76 -2.09
C TYR A 88 -17.65 3.95 -0.80
N GLY A 89 -16.98 4.08 0.35
CA GLY A 89 -17.63 4.20 1.66
C GLY A 89 -18.14 2.88 2.24
N HIS A 90 -17.80 1.74 1.65
CA HIS A 90 -18.09 0.43 2.23
C HIS A 90 -17.08 0.09 3.33
N GLY A 91 -17.60 -0.23 4.51
CA GLY A 91 -16.83 -0.61 5.69
C GLY A 91 -16.95 0.39 6.82
N GLU A 92 -16.55 -0.03 8.02
CA GLU A 92 -16.54 0.82 9.21
C GLU A 92 -15.24 1.62 9.29
N PHE A 93 -15.34 2.84 9.81
CA PHE A 93 -14.20 3.67 10.14
C PHE A 93 -14.28 4.06 11.61
N ILE A 94 -13.38 3.51 12.41
CA ILE A 94 -13.33 3.71 13.86
C ILE A 94 -12.07 4.49 14.20
N VAL A 95 -12.25 5.60 14.91
CA VAL A 95 -11.18 6.56 15.19
C VAL A 95 -10.74 6.43 16.65
N ASP A 96 -9.43 6.39 16.85
CA ASP A 96 -8.77 6.43 18.17
C ASP A 96 -9.18 5.24 19.04
N VAL A 97 -8.96 4.03 18.51
CA VAL A 97 -9.27 2.81 19.26
C VAL A 97 -8.30 2.60 20.40
N GLY A 98 -8.83 2.20 21.56
CA GLY A 98 -8.05 1.78 22.72
C GLY A 98 -8.20 0.29 23.02
N ASP A 99 -7.88 -0.08 24.25
CA ASP A 99 -7.99 -1.46 24.75
C ASP A 99 -9.43 -1.97 24.85
N ASP A 100 -10.40 -1.06 24.80
CA ASP A 100 -11.83 -1.35 24.83
C ASP A 100 -12.36 -1.90 23.50
N VAL A 101 -11.54 -1.95 22.44
CA VAL A 101 -11.90 -2.48 21.11
C VAL A 101 -11.12 -3.78 20.82
N PRO A 102 -11.58 -4.95 21.29
CA PRO A 102 -10.88 -6.22 21.09
C PRO A 102 -10.70 -6.61 19.62
N GLU A 103 -11.63 -6.22 18.74
CA GLU A 103 -11.59 -6.51 17.30
C GLU A 103 -10.37 -5.89 16.61
N PHE A 104 -9.86 -4.76 17.13
CA PHE A 104 -8.63 -4.14 16.63
C PHE A 104 -7.42 -5.05 16.91
N TRP A 105 -7.31 -5.56 18.13
CA TRP A 105 -6.21 -6.44 18.54
C TRP A 105 -6.28 -7.79 17.83
N GLU A 106 -7.48 -8.37 17.69
CA GLU A 106 -7.68 -9.58 16.89
C GLU A 106 -7.27 -9.37 15.42
N ALA A 107 -7.59 -8.22 14.83
CA ALA A 107 -7.18 -7.87 13.47
C ALA A 107 -5.66 -7.70 13.31
N LEU A 108 -4.91 -7.42 14.38
CA LEU A 108 -3.44 -7.47 14.43
C LEU A 108 -2.88 -8.89 14.64
N GLY A 109 -3.74 -9.91 14.65
CA GLY A 109 -3.33 -11.29 14.97
C GLY A 109 -3.23 -11.56 16.47
N GLY A 110 -3.90 -10.75 17.29
CA GLY A 110 -3.89 -10.80 18.75
C GLY A 110 -2.89 -9.82 19.38
N GLY A 111 -2.83 -9.86 20.71
CA GLY A 111 -1.99 -8.96 21.53
C GLY A 111 -2.82 -7.96 22.33
N SER A 112 -2.14 -6.98 22.92
CA SER A 112 -2.73 -5.93 23.75
C SER A 112 -1.79 -4.71 23.83
N ILE A 113 -2.19 -3.67 24.57
CA ILE A 113 -1.32 -2.54 24.91
C ILE A 113 0.02 -2.96 25.51
N ALA A 114 0.09 -4.11 26.21
CA ALA A 114 1.32 -4.60 26.83
C ALA A 114 2.38 -5.02 25.80
N ASP A 115 1.98 -5.27 24.56
CA ASP A 115 2.87 -5.65 23.45
C ASP A 115 3.33 -4.42 22.64
N VAL A 116 2.77 -3.23 22.90
CA VAL A 116 3.10 -1.98 22.21
C VAL A 116 4.46 -1.47 22.68
N LEU A 117 5.29 -1.03 21.73
CA LEU A 117 6.63 -0.56 22.04
C LEU A 117 6.62 0.87 22.61
N PRO A 118 7.60 1.25 23.44
CA PRO A 118 7.72 2.63 23.90
C PRO A 118 8.13 3.58 22.77
N ALA A 119 7.89 4.89 22.93
CA ALA A 119 8.17 5.91 21.90
C ALA A 119 9.65 5.94 21.48
N GLU A 120 10.59 5.62 22.36
CA GLU A 120 12.03 5.57 22.03
C GLU A 120 12.45 4.33 21.22
N SER A 121 11.60 3.32 21.06
CA SER A 121 11.89 2.09 20.30
C SER A 121 12.00 2.30 18.78
N VAL A 122 11.74 3.54 18.34
CA VAL A 122 11.69 3.95 16.94
C VAL A 122 13.05 3.80 16.28
N THR A 123 13.15 2.89 15.31
CA THR A 123 14.31 2.82 14.40
C THR A 123 14.20 3.93 13.36
N ASP A 124 15.32 4.56 12.97
CA ASP A 124 15.32 5.60 11.93
C ASP A 124 14.89 5.02 10.57
N VAL A 125 13.61 5.15 10.23
CA VAL A 125 13.15 4.91 8.86
C VAL A 125 13.45 6.16 8.06
N LYS A 126 14.54 6.10 7.28
CA LYS A 126 14.85 7.14 6.30
C LYS A 126 13.74 7.18 5.25
N GLU A 127 13.21 8.37 4.97
CA GLU A 127 12.29 8.55 3.84
C GLU A 127 13.01 8.04 2.58
N MET A 128 12.47 6.99 1.97
CA MET A 128 12.95 6.54 0.67
C MET A 128 12.23 7.37 -0.38
N PRO A 129 12.96 8.18 -1.17
CA PRO A 129 12.34 8.89 -2.28
C PRO A 129 11.72 7.88 -3.24
N PRO A 130 10.67 8.26 -3.99
CA PRO A 130 10.14 7.41 -5.03
C PRO A 130 11.26 6.93 -5.97
N SER A 131 11.22 5.65 -6.34
CA SER A 131 12.22 5.06 -7.23
C SER A 131 11.53 4.34 -8.38
N MET A 132 12.12 4.41 -9.58
CA MET A 132 11.58 3.81 -10.78
C MET A 132 12.62 2.88 -11.42
N PHE A 133 12.14 1.75 -11.90
CA PHE A 133 12.94 0.74 -12.56
C PHE A 133 12.25 0.28 -13.84
N ILE A 134 13.02 -0.05 -14.86
CA ILE A 134 12.54 -0.69 -16.08
C ILE A 134 13.05 -2.12 -16.10
N LEU A 135 12.14 -3.06 -16.31
CA LEU A 135 12.41 -4.46 -16.53
C LEU A 135 12.42 -4.70 -18.04
N GLN A 136 13.57 -5.11 -18.57
CA GLN A 136 13.75 -5.45 -19.98
C GLN A 136 14.29 -6.88 -20.09
N ASP A 137 13.75 -7.67 -21.01
CA ASP A 137 14.31 -8.97 -21.40
C ASP A 137 15.29 -8.78 -22.56
N GLU A 138 16.58 -8.74 -22.26
CA GLU A 138 17.65 -8.74 -23.27
C GLU A 138 18.36 -10.10 -23.25
N ASP A 139 18.45 -10.76 -24.39
CA ASP A 139 19.16 -12.05 -24.55
C ASP A 139 18.72 -13.15 -23.57
N SER A 140 17.42 -13.20 -23.28
CA SER A 140 16.84 -14.11 -22.28
C SER A 140 17.30 -13.87 -20.84
N GLN A 141 17.82 -12.68 -20.53
CA GLN A 141 18.14 -12.24 -19.19
C GLN A 141 17.33 -11.01 -18.83
N LEU A 142 16.67 -11.06 -17.67
CA LEU A 142 15.92 -9.94 -17.15
C LEU A 142 16.90 -8.91 -16.58
N LYS A 143 17.00 -7.74 -17.20
CA LYS A 143 17.74 -6.59 -16.68
C LYS A 143 16.79 -5.66 -15.93
N VAL A 144 17.27 -5.11 -14.81
CA VAL A 144 16.56 -4.11 -14.02
C VAL A 144 17.37 -2.82 -14.06
N ILE A 145 16.83 -1.80 -14.71
CA ILE A 145 17.51 -0.52 -14.94
C ILE A 145 16.86 0.54 -14.06
N SER A 146 17.64 1.17 -13.18
CA SER A 146 17.15 2.31 -12.37
C SER A 146 17.08 3.56 -13.23
N VAL A 147 15.95 4.28 -13.15
CA VAL A 147 15.71 5.52 -13.90
C VAL A 147 15.05 6.56 -13.00
N ASP A 148 15.07 7.83 -13.43
CA ASP A 148 14.34 8.89 -12.73
C ASP A 148 12.84 8.63 -12.76
N VAL A 149 12.15 9.01 -11.68
CA VAL A 149 10.68 8.91 -11.60
C VAL A 149 10.05 10.02 -12.44
N ASP A 150 9.84 9.73 -13.72
CA ASP A 150 9.28 10.66 -14.70
C ASP A 150 8.41 9.87 -15.70
N LYS A 151 7.25 10.42 -16.09
CA LYS A 151 6.35 9.79 -17.07
C LYS A 151 7.05 9.55 -18.40
N LYS A 152 8.05 10.36 -18.76
CA LYS A 152 8.82 10.20 -19.99
C LYS A 152 9.65 8.90 -20.03
N ASN A 153 9.94 8.33 -18.87
CA ASN A 153 10.73 7.10 -18.73
C ASN A 153 9.85 5.84 -18.72
N LEU A 154 8.52 5.98 -18.87
CA LEU A 154 7.64 4.84 -19.08
C LEU A 154 7.93 4.26 -20.47
N ASP A 155 8.41 3.01 -20.51
CA ASP A 155 8.84 2.32 -21.73
C ASP A 155 7.73 1.39 -22.24
N PRO A 156 7.04 1.73 -23.35
CA PRO A 156 5.98 0.89 -23.91
C PRO A 156 6.42 -0.53 -24.29
N THR A 157 7.72 -0.76 -24.43
CA THR A 157 8.30 -2.05 -24.83
C THR A 157 8.56 -3.00 -23.66
N GLY A 158 8.42 -2.53 -22.42
CA GLY A 158 8.74 -3.32 -21.23
C GLY A 158 7.79 -3.11 -20.05
N VAL A 159 8.24 -3.56 -18.88
CA VAL A 159 7.51 -3.37 -17.62
C VAL A 159 8.25 -2.36 -16.76
N CYS A 160 7.56 -1.30 -16.33
CA CYS A 160 8.11 -0.31 -15.41
C CYS A 160 7.59 -0.57 -13.99
N MET A 161 8.49 -0.56 -13.02
CA MET A 161 8.17 -0.64 -11.60
C MET A 161 8.43 0.72 -10.94
N VAL A 162 7.46 1.25 -10.20
CA VAL A 162 7.63 2.51 -9.44
C VAL A 162 7.28 2.26 -7.97
N ASP A 163 8.26 2.39 -7.09
CA ASP A 163 8.05 2.37 -5.64
C ASP A 163 7.76 3.78 -5.14
N VAL A 164 6.60 3.96 -4.50
CA VAL A 164 6.17 5.23 -3.88
C VAL A 164 6.07 5.12 -2.35
N GLY A 165 6.78 4.17 -1.76
CA GLY A 165 6.78 3.93 -0.32
C GLY A 165 5.59 3.08 0.12
N THR A 166 4.35 3.53 -0.03
CA THR A 166 3.18 2.73 0.42
C THR A 166 2.72 1.67 -0.58
N ASP A 167 3.02 1.89 -1.86
CA ASP A 167 2.56 1.08 -2.98
C ASP A 167 3.73 0.91 -3.97
N ILE A 168 3.77 -0.23 -4.65
CA ILE A 168 4.58 -0.43 -5.84
C ILE A 168 3.63 -0.49 -7.04
N ILE A 169 3.83 0.42 -8.00
CA ILE A 169 3.14 0.39 -9.29
C ILE A 169 3.94 -0.52 -10.22
N VAL A 170 3.25 -1.46 -10.84
CA VAL A 170 3.76 -2.25 -11.97
C VAL A 170 3.01 -1.80 -13.21
N TRP A 171 3.63 -0.92 -14.00
CA TRP A 171 3.09 -0.43 -15.25
C TRP A 171 3.55 -1.32 -16.40
N ILE A 172 2.61 -1.81 -17.19
CA ILE A 172 2.85 -2.77 -18.28
C ILE A 172 2.66 -2.03 -19.60
N GLY A 173 3.75 -1.91 -20.37
CA GLY A 173 3.75 -1.36 -21.71
C GLY A 173 2.93 -2.21 -22.69
N THR A 174 2.41 -1.58 -23.74
CA THR A 174 1.60 -2.28 -24.76
C THR A 174 2.37 -3.37 -25.50
N ASP A 175 3.69 -3.20 -25.63
CA ASP A 175 4.56 -4.10 -26.39
C ASP A 175 5.42 -5.00 -25.46
N ALA A 176 5.14 -4.97 -24.15
CA ALA A 176 5.83 -5.81 -23.17
C ALA A 176 5.57 -7.30 -23.39
N THR A 177 6.62 -8.10 -23.37
CA THR A 177 6.55 -9.55 -23.59
C THR A 177 5.84 -10.26 -22.44
N SER A 178 5.21 -11.41 -22.74
CA SER A 178 4.60 -12.27 -21.71
C SER A 178 5.59 -12.67 -20.61
N ARG A 179 6.88 -12.78 -20.95
CA ARG A 179 7.94 -13.12 -20.01
C ARG A 179 8.19 -11.99 -19.03
N GLU A 180 8.38 -10.75 -19.50
CA GLU A 180 8.55 -9.58 -18.62
C GLU A 180 7.35 -9.40 -17.69
N GLN A 181 6.13 -9.56 -18.23
CA GLN A 181 4.91 -9.52 -17.43
C GLN A 181 4.86 -10.60 -16.34
N SER A 182 5.25 -11.84 -16.67
CA SER A 182 5.30 -12.95 -15.71
C SER A 182 6.36 -12.77 -14.63
N GLN A 183 7.47 -12.11 -14.96
CA GLN A 183 8.60 -11.90 -14.04
C GLN A 183 8.42 -10.66 -13.16
N ALA A 184 7.57 -9.72 -13.56
CA ALA A 184 7.35 -8.46 -12.85
C ALA A 184 7.10 -8.65 -11.34
N MET A 185 6.22 -9.58 -10.98
CA MET A 185 5.89 -9.85 -9.57
C MET A 185 7.06 -10.48 -8.80
N ALA A 186 7.86 -11.32 -9.45
CA ALA A 186 9.06 -11.90 -8.84
C ALA A 186 10.14 -10.83 -8.61
N SER A 187 10.28 -9.88 -9.54
CA SER A 187 11.18 -8.73 -9.38
C SER A 187 10.72 -7.81 -8.25
N VAL A 188 9.41 -7.56 -8.11
CA VAL A 188 8.85 -6.80 -6.97
C VAL A 188 9.19 -7.48 -5.65
N ALA A 189 8.98 -8.79 -5.55
CA ALA A 189 9.30 -9.55 -4.33
C ALA A 189 10.80 -9.51 -3.99
N SER A 190 11.67 -9.62 -5.01
CA SER A 190 13.12 -9.56 -4.84
C SER A 190 13.60 -8.17 -4.43
N TYR A 191 13.00 -7.12 -5.01
CA TYR A 191 13.26 -5.73 -4.65
C TYR A 191 12.84 -5.42 -3.21
N LEU A 192 11.62 -5.79 -2.80
CA LEU A 192 11.17 -5.59 -1.42
C LEU A 192 12.12 -6.26 -0.42
N LYS A 193 12.58 -7.49 -0.73
CA LYS A 193 13.56 -8.18 0.10
C LYS A 193 14.90 -7.44 0.18
N SER A 194 15.40 -6.88 -0.93
CA SER A 194 16.67 -6.14 -0.95
C SER A 194 16.61 -4.81 -0.22
N GLN A 195 15.44 -4.17 -0.18
CA GLN A 195 15.19 -2.96 0.59
C GLN A 195 14.90 -3.23 2.08
N ASN A 196 15.02 -4.49 2.54
CA ASN A 196 14.61 -4.93 3.86
C ASN A 196 13.16 -4.52 4.21
N ARG A 197 12.29 -4.56 3.19
CA ARG A 197 10.88 -4.21 3.29
C ARG A 197 10.02 -5.45 3.39
N GLU A 198 8.94 -5.31 4.14
CA GLU A 198 8.05 -6.42 4.42
C GLU A 198 7.07 -6.70 3.27
N LYS A 199 6.59 -7.95 3.22
CA LYS A 199 5.75 -8.49 2.15
C LYS A 199 4.39 -7.81 2.00
N ASN A 200 3.99 -6.95 2.93
CA ASN A 200 2.67 -6.32 2.95
C ASN A 200 2.56 -5.06 2.08
N THR A 201 3.61 -4.67 1.36
CA THR A 201 3.54 -3.54 0.42
C THR A 201 2.52 -3.83 -0.69
N ARG A 202 1.59 -2.90 -0.94
CA ARG A 202 0.58 -3.04 -2.02
C ARG A 202 1.26 -3.06 -3.37
N VAL A 203 0.80 -3.92 -4.27
CA VAL A 203 1.24 -3.91 -5.68
C VAL A 203 0.06 -3.55 -6.58
N ALA A 204 0.16 -2.44 -7.29
CA ALA A 204 -0.86 -1.97 -8.22
C ALA A 204 -0.43 -2.24 -9.67
N ARG A 205 -1.08 -3.19 -10.33
CA ARG A 205 -0.84 -3.47 -11.76
C ARG A 205 -1.63 -2.49 -12.62
N ILE A 206 -0.94 -1.78 -13.51
CA ILE A 206 -1.52 -0.77 -14.41
C ILE A 206 -1.12 -1.10 -15.84
N LEU A 207 -2.10 -1.19 -16.75
CA LEU A 207 -1.83 -1.34 -18.18
C LEU A 207 -1.67 0.05 -18.81
N GLN A 208 -0.77 0.20 -19.78
CA GLN A 208 -0.64 1.41 -20.58
C GLN A 208 -1.99 1.86 -21.13
N GLY A 209 -2.30 3.15 -20.96
CA GLY A 209 -3.59 3.75 -21.34
C GLY A 209 -4.72 3.54 -20.32
N GLN A 210 -4.51 2.74 -19.26
CA GLN A 210 -5.47 2.51 -18.18
C GLN A 210 -5.09 3.19 -16.86
N GLU A 211 -4.13 4.12 -16.87
CA GLU A 211 -3.63 4.82 -15.68
C GLU A 211 -4.75 5.54 -14.90
N ARG A 212 -5.78 6.00 -15.63
CA ARG A 212 -6.95 6.65 -15.05
C ARG A 212 -7.70 5.75 -14.06
N ARG A 213 -7.68 4.42 -14.24
CA ARG A 213 -8.32 3.47 -13.32
C ARG A 213 -7.60 3.40 -11.97
N ALA A 214 -6.31 3.72 -11.95
CA ALA A 214 -5.46 3.73 -10.78
C ALA A 214 -5.04 5.15 -10.37
N ARG A 215 -5.85 6.18 -10.70
CA ARG A 215 -5.51 7.61 -10.54
C ARG A 215 -4.96 7.97 -9.16
N LYS A 216 -5.47 7.36 -8.08
CA LYS A 216 -5.03 7.63 -6.71
C LYS A 216 -3.55 7.28 -6.49
N VAL A 217 -3.14 6.07 -6.87
CA VAL A 217 -1.74 5.62 -6.72
C VAL A 217 -0.85 6.23 -7.81
N TRP A 218 -1.38 6.40 -9.03
CA TRP A 218 -0.66 7.02 -10.15
C TRP A 218 -0.16 8.43 -9.83
N LYS A 219 -0.99 9.25 -9.16
CA LYS A 219 -0.64 10.60 -8.72
C LYS A 219 0.43 10.63 -7.61
N LYS A 220 0.65 9.53 -6.89
CA LYS A 220 1.75 9.44 -5.90
C LYS A 220 3.09 9.33 -6.61
N ALA A 221 3.14 8.61 -7.72
CA ALA A 221 4.35 8.46 -8.55
C ALA A 221 4.60 9.69 -9.42
N PHE A 222 3.55 10.22 -10.02
CA PHE A 222 3.67 11.31 -11.00
C PHE A 222 2.66 12.42 -10.70
N PRO A 223 2.99 13.33 -9.75
CA PRO A 223 2.11 14.41 -9.31
C PRO A 223 1.74 15.40 -10.43
#